data_AF-X0W8U7-F1
#
_entry.id   AF-X0W8U7-F1
#
_cell.length_a   1.000
_cell.length_b   1.000
_cell.length_c   1.000
_cell.angle_alpha   90.00
_cell.angle_beta   90.00
_cell.angle_gamma   90.00
#
_symmetry.space_group_name_H-M   'P 1'
#
loop_
_entity.id
_entity.type
_entity.pdbx_description
1 polymer ?
#
loop_
_entity_poly.entity_id
_entity_poly.type
_entity_poly.pdbx_seq_one_letter_code
_entity_poly.pdbx_strand_id
1 'polypeptide(L)'
;YDTSDYDGRFWMDHSSFKPMKISRRKRCCSCKDLIKINTDTIEFYYYRSTTSDVEERIYGETKPLASSFMCEECSGLYLALEEVGYGCLDIEQPMKDYVAEYNDMLEDEKEWEKEWEKEHD
;
A
#
# COMPACT_ATOMS: atom_id res chain seq x y z
N TYR A 1 12.79 13.24 -20.63
CA TYR A 1 11.68 12.74 -19.80
C TYR A 1 10.82 13.93 -19.45
N ASP A 2 9.62 13.97 -20.01
CA ASP A 2 8.63 15.01 -19.69
C ASP A 2 7.95 14.60 -18.39
N THR A 3 8.29 15.26 -17.29
CA THR A 3 7.71 14.97 -15.97
C THR A 3 6.34 15.63 -15.77
N SER A 4 5.78 16.27 -16.81
CA SER A 4 4.49 16.98 -16.71
C SER A 4 3.29 16.07 -16.48
N ASP A 5 3.43 14.76 -16.70
CA ASP A 5 2.35 13.77 -16.52
C ASP A 5 2.42 13.03 -15.17
N TYR A 6 3.50 13.21 -14.41
CA TYR A 6 3.60 12.69 -13.05
C TYR A 6 3.06 13.75 -12.10
N ASP A 7 1.86 13.53 -11.56
CA ASP A 7 1.22 14.50 -10.65
C ASP A 7 1.95 14.65 -9.29
N GLY A 8 3.05 13.92 -9.12
CA GLY A 8 3.93 14.02 -7.97
C GLY A 8 3.35 13.42 -6.71
N ARG A 9 2.25 12.67 -6.78
CA ARG A 9 1.68 11.97 -5.63
C ARG A 9 2.48 10.73 -5.27
N PHE A 10 2.73 10.60 -3.98
CA PHE A 10 3.32 9.41 -3.39
C PHE A 10 2.82 9.26 -1.96
N TRP A 11 2.76 8.02 -1.50
CA TRP A 11 2.56 7.72 -0.08
C TRP A 11 3.94 7.60 0.58
N MET A 12 4.09 8.14 1.79
CA MET A 12 5.38 8.07 2.51
C MET A 12 5.36 7.07 3.67
N ASP A 13 4.21 6.95 4.34
CA ASP A 13 4.12 6.27 5.63
C ASP A 13 2.67 5.90 5.93
N HIS A 14 2.45 5.08 6.95
CA HIS A 14 1.15 4.67 7.43
C HIS A 14 1.06 4.67 8.96
N SER A 15 -0.16 4.77 9.49
CA SER A 15 -0.39 4.69 10.93
C SER A 15 -0.30 3.25 11.45
N SER A 16 -0.22 3.08 12.77
CA SER A 16 -0.63 1.82 13.40
C SER A 16 -2.14 1.59 13.25
N PHE A 17 -2.60 0.37 13.55
CA PHE A 17 -4.03 0.08 13.64
C PHE A 17 -4.72 1.00 14.64
N LYS A 18 -5.78 1.66 14.19
CA LYS A 18 -6.63 2.49 15.02
C LYS A 18 -8.09 2.44 14.57
N PRO A 19 -9.05 2.57 15.50
CA PRO A 19 -10.44 2.66 15.14
C PRO A 19 -10.70 3.86 14.24
N MET A 20 -11.47 3.65 13.18
CA MET A 20 -11.81 4.71 12.26
C MET A 20 -12.81 5.70 12.89
N LYS A 21 -12.31 6.88 13.30
CA LYS A 21 -13.09 7.93 13.99
C LYS A 21 -13.72 8.99 13.06
N ILE A 22 -13.90 8.69 11.78
CA ILE A 22 -14.40 9.69 10.81
C ILE A 22 -15.93 9.66 10.69
N SER A 23 -16.50 10.84 10.45
CA SER A 23 -17.95 11.06 10.37
C SER A 23 -18.65 10.33 9.21
N ARG A 24 -17.92 9.99 8.13
CA ARG A 24 -18.47 9.35 6.93
C ARG A 24 -17.67 8.12 6.57
N ARG A 25 -18.35 7.01 6.27
CA ARG A 25 -17.72 5.77 5.81
C ARG A 25 -16.79 6.05 4.62
N LYS A 26 -15.61 5.45 4.66
CA LYS A 26 -14.64 5.45 3.55
C LYS A 26 -14.61 4.09 2.88
N ARG A 27 -14.07 4.06 1.66
CA ARG A 27 -13.74 2.81 0.98
C ARG A 27 -12.30 2.43 1.30
N CYS A 28 -12.06 1.13 1.42
CA CYS A 28 -10.71 0.58 1.45
C CYS A 28 -9.97 0.96 0.17
N CYS A 29 -8.75 1.48 0.26
CA CYS A 29 -7.98 1.82 -0.94
C CYS A 29 -7.56 0.58 -1.73
N SER A 30 -7.44 -0.58 -1.10
CA SER A 30 -7.11 -1.85 -1.76
C SER A 30 -8.36 -2.53 -2.35
N CYS A 31 -9.24 -3.11 -1.52
CA CYS A 31 -10.40 -3.87 -2.02
C CYS A 31 -11.61 -3.02 -2.46
N LYS A 32 -11.57 -1.69 -2.28
CA LYS A 32 -12.66 -0.74 -2.60
C LYS A 32 -13.97 -0.94 -1.81
N ASP A 33 -14.04 -1.89 -0.89
CA ASP A 33 -15.22 -2.10 -0.03
C ASP A 33 -15.42 -0.96 0.96
N LEU A 34 -16.69 -0.73 1.33
CA LEU A 34 -17.03 0.27 2.34
C LEU A 34 -16.64 -0.21 3.73
N ILE A 35 -15.70 0.50 4.35
CA ILE A 35 -15.23 0.18 5.70
C ILE A 35 -16.35 0.48 6.71
N LYS A 36 -16.47 -0.39 7.72
CA LYS A 36 -17.45 -0.24 8.79
C LYS A 36 -16.99 0.87 9.74
N ILE A 37 -17.95 1.55 10.37
CA ILE A 37 -17.62 2.59 11.36
C ILE A 37 -17.06 1.90 12.61
N ASN A 38 -16.05 2.48 13.24
CA ASN A 38 -15.38 1.96 14.44
C ASN A 38 -14.63 0.62 14.27
N THR A 39 -14.42 0.12 13.05
CA THR A 39 -13.44 -0.97 12.85
C THR A 39 -12.04 -0.42 12.81
N ASP A 40 -11.08 -1.25 13.18
CA ASP A 40 -9.66 -0.91 13.11
C ASP A 40 -9.21 -0.81 11.66
N THR A 41 -8.37 0.19 11.41
CA THR A 41 -7.84 0.52 10.08
C THR A 41 -6.44 1.06 10.18
N ILE A 42 -5.71 0.93 9.08
CA ILE A 42 -4.48 1.68 8.83
C ILE A 42 -4.81 2.87 7.93
N GLU A 43 -4.25 4.03 8.28
CA GLU A 43 -4.31 5.25 7.47
C GLU A 43 -2.98 5.42 6.73
N PHE A 44 -3.04 5.62 5.42
CA PHE A 44 -1.87 5.86 4.56
C PHE A 44 -1.77 7.34 4.23
N TYR A 45 -0.62 7.95 4.52
CA TYR A 45 -0.38 9.38 4.36
C TYR A 45 0.16 9.68 2.96
N TYR A 46 -0.63 10.41 2.18
CA TYR A 46 -0.24 10.88 0.85
C TYR A 46 0.33 12.28 0.90
N TYR A 47 1.32 12.50 0.03
CA TYR A 47 1.94 13.78 -0.19
C TYR A 47 2.03 14.07 -1.68
N ARG A 48 2.21 15.35 -2.02
CA ARG A 48 2.68 15.77 -3.34
C ARG A 48 3.63 16.94 -3.22
N SER A 49 4.44 17.17 -4.25
CA SER A 49 5.23 18.39 -4.37
C SER A 49 4.33 19.64 -4.35
N THR A 50 4.83 20.71 -3.75
CA THR A 50 4.18 22.02 -3.84
C THR A 50 4.28 22.56 -5.26
N THR A 51 3.24 23.27 -5.68
CA THR A 51 3.06 23.71 -7.09
C THR A 51 2.96 25.23 -7.23
N SER A 52 3.07 25.96 -6.13
CA SER A 52 3.02 27.42 -6.11
C SER A 52 3.81 27.97 -4.93
N ASP A 53 4.31 29.20 -5.07
CA ASP A 53 5.03 29.93 -4.02
C ASP A 53 4.23 30.04 -2.71
N VAL A 54 2.90 30.07 -2.79
CA VAL A 54 2.02 30.09 -1.63
C VAL A 54 2.04 28.74 -0.92
N GLU A 55 1.92 27.65 -1.65
CA GLU A 55 2.04 26.30 -1.07
C GLU A 55 3.43 26.08 -0.49
N GLU A 56 4.49 26.51 -1.18
CA GLU A 56 5.87 26.38 -0.73
C GLU A 56 6.15 27.18 0.54
N ARG A 57 5.60 28.40 0.65
CA ARG A 57 5.72 29.20 1.86
C ARG A 57 4.99 28.60 3.07
N ILE A 58 3.93 27.83 2.86
CA ILE A 58 3.13 27.23 3.94
C ILE A 58 3.68 25.86 4.34
N TYR A 59 4.02 25.02 3.36
CA TYR A 59 4.30 23.59 3.58
C TYR A 59 5.77 23.20 3.27
N GLY A 60 6.55 24.06 2.62
CA GLY A 60 7.87 23.71 2.09
C GLY A 60 7.77 23.00 0.74
N GLU A 61 8.64 22.02 0.48
CA GLU A 61 8.72 21.35 -0.82
C GLU A 61 7.57 20.38 -1.10
N THR A 62 6.96 19.83 -0.05
CA THR A 62 5.85 18.87 -0.18
C THR A 62 4.71 19.26 0.73
N LYS A 63 3.48 18.91 0.30
CA LYS A 63 2.27 19.13 1.08
C LYS A 63 1.50 17.83 1.27
N PRO A 64 0.81 17.66 2.40
CA PRO A 64 -0.04 16.52 2.63
C PRO A 64 -1.29 16.58 1.74
N LEU A 65 -1.78 15.42 1.36
CA LEU A 65 -3.05 15.19 0.68
C LEU A 65 -4.02 14.43 1.60
N ALA A 66 -5.22 14.20 1.10
CA ALA A 66 -6.18 13.37 1.80
C ALA A 66 -5.64 11.94 1.94
N SER A 67 -5.56 11.46 3.17
CA SER A 67 -5.13 10.09 3.46
C SER A 67 -6.08 9.05 2.86
N SER A 68 -5.50 7.91 2.52
CA SER A 68 -6.24 6.69 2.19
C SER A 68 -6.35 5.79 3.41
N PHE A 69 -7.29 4.85 3.38
CA PHE A 69 -7.53 3.92 4.48
C PHE A 69 -7.64 2.51 3.94
N MET A 70 -7.03 1.53 4.61
CA MET A 70 -7.31 0.12 4.38
C MET A 70 -8.20 -0.43 5.48
N CYS A 71 -9.09 -1.36 5.13
CA CYS A 71 -9.81 -2.15 6.11
C CYS A 71 -8.84 -3.08 6.87
N GLU A 72 -9.29 -3.62 8.00
CA GLU A 72 -8.51 -4.54 8.84
C GLU A 72 -7.89 -5.69 8.05
N GLU A 73 -8.67 -6.37 7.21
CA GLU A 73 -8.21 -7.49 6.38
C GLU A 73 -7.10 -7.07 5.41
N CYS A 74 -7.33 -6.04 4.60
CA CYS A 74 -6.32 -5.57 3.63
C CYS A 74 -5.06 -5.03 4.32
N SER A 75 -5.23 -4.37 5.47
CA SER A 75 -4.11 -3.87 6.27
C SER A 75 -3.26 -5.01 6.81
N GLY A 76 -3.88 -6.12 7.26
CA GLY A 76 -3.17 -7.31 7.71
C GLY A 76 -2.38 -7.98 6.58
N LEU A 77 -2.95 -8.06 5.38
CA LEU A 77 -2.24 -8.57 4.20
C LEU A 77 -1.06 -7.66 3.80
N TYR A 78 -1.27 -6.34 3.78
CA TYR A 78 -0.21 -5.37 3.50
C TYR A 78 0.98 -5.55 4.46
N LEU A 79 0.72 -5.59 5.77
CA LEU A 79 1.79 -5.73 6.77
C LEU A 79 2.50 -7.09 6.66
N ALA A 80 1.77 -8.17 6.38
CA ALA A 80 2.39 -9.48 6.18
C ALA A 80 3.29 -9.51 4.94
N LEU A 81 2.85 -8.89 3.83
CA LEU A 81 3.65 -8.75 2.60
C LEU A 81 4.89 -7.88 2.83
N GLU A 82 4.74 -6.79 3.58
CA GLU A 82 5.86 -5.92 3.97
C GLU A 82 6.86 -6.67 4.88
N GLU A 83 6.38 -7.48 5.83
CA GLU A 83 7.20 -8.26 6.77
C GLU A 83 8.05 -9.33 6.04
N VAL A 84 7.48 -10.00 5.03
CA VAL A 84 8.25 -10.95 4.19
C VAL A 84 9.13 -10.27 3.16
N GLY A 85 9.09 -8.93 3.06
CA GLY A 85 9.91 -8.16 2.13
C GLY A 85 9.42 -8.21 0.68
N TYR A 86 8.13 -8.45 0.45
CA TYR A 86 7.52 -8.35 -0.88
C TYR A 86 7.57 -6.89 -1.35
N GLY A 87 8.58 -6.57 -2.17
CA GLY A 87 8.86 -5.21 -2.61
C GLY A 87 7.84 -4.66 -3.59
N CYS A 88 7.69 -3.33 -3.61
CA CYS A 88 6.88 -2.57 -4.58
C CYS A 88 5.35 -2.77 -4.48
N LEU A 89 4.78 -2.64 -3.29
CA LEU A 89 3.32 -2.62 -3.09
C LEU A 89 2.70 -1.29 -3.55
N ASP A 90 1.75 -1.34 -4.48
CA ASP A 90 0.78 -0.26 -4.70
C ASP A 90 -0.47 -0.49 -3.83
N ILE A 91 -0.65 0.38 -2.85
CA ILE A 91 -1.76 0.32 -1.87
C ILE A 91 -3.15 0.53 -2.49
N GLU A 92 -3.22 0.99 -3.73
CA GLU A 92 -4.47 1.12 -4.48
C GLU A 92 -4.88 -0.15 -5.23
N GLN A 93 -3.98 -1.13 -5.36
CA GLN A 93 -4.29 -2.45 -5.91
C GLN A 93 -4.87 -3.38 -4.84
N PRO A 94 -5.61 -4.43 -5.23
CA PRO A 94 -6.09 -5.43 -4.30
C PRO A 94 -4.90 -6.20 -3.67
N MET A 95 -4.73 -6.09 -2.36
CA MET A 95 -3.67 -6.81 -1.63
C MET A 95 -3.74 -8.32 -1.81
N LYS A 96 -4.92 -8.87 -2.12
CA LYS A 96 -5.10 -10.29 -2.42
C LYS A 96 -4.39 -10.73 -3.68
N ASP A 97 -4.24 -9.84 -4.66
CA ASP A 97 -3.56 -10.14 -5.91
C ASP A 97 -2.05 -10.30 -5.64
N TYR A 98 -1.45 -9.40 -4.84
CA TYR A 98 -0.06 -9.56 -4.39
C TYR A 98 0.18 -10.82 -3.57
N VAL A 99 -0.77 -11.22 -2.71
CA VAL A 99 -0.66 -12.49 -1.98
C VAL A 99 -0.70 -13.68 -2.94
N ALA A 100 -1.53 -13.63 -3.97
CA ALA A 100 -1.56 -14.68 -4.99
C ALA A 100 -0.22 -14.73 -5.74
N GLU A 101 0.28 -13.60 -6.24
CA GLU A 101 1.58 -13.51 -6.92
C GLU A 101 2.73 -14.02 -6.04
N TYR A 102 2.74 -13.67 -4.75
CA TYR A 102 3.75 -14.17 -3.82
C TYR A 102 3.69 -15.68 -3.65
N ASN A 103 2.49 -16.26 -3.57
CA ASN A 103 2.34 -17.71 -3.47
C ASN A 103 2.80 -18.42 -4.74
N ASP A 104 2.52 -17.87 -5.92
CA ASP A 104 2.97 -18.42 -7.20
C ASP A 104 4.51 -18.45 -7.25
N MET A 105 5.20 -17.37 -6.83
CA MET A 105 6.67 -17.36 -6.74
C MET A 105 7.23 -18.42 -5.78
N LEU A 106 6.56 -18.65 -4.64
CA LEU A 106 6.96 -19.69 -3.69
C LEU A 106 6.72 -21.11 -4.21
N GLU A 107 5.73 -21.29 -5.07
CA GLU A 107 5.49 -22.58 -5.73
C GLU A 107 6.58 -22.86 -6.76
N ASP A 108 6.91 -21.87 -7.59
CA ASP A 108 8.01 -21.96 -8.57
C ASP A 108 9.34 -22.29 -7.86
N GLU A 109 9.69 -21.58 -6.79
CA GLU A 109 10.93 -21.82 -6.03
C GLU A 109 11.02 -23.27 -5.51
N LYS A 110 9.92 -23.81 -4.98
CA LYS A 110 9.87 -25.21 -4.52
C LYS A 110 9.99 -26.23 -5.66
N GLU A 111 9.52 -25.90 -6.86
CA GLU A 111 9.70 -26.77 -8.02
C GLU A 111 11.16 -26.79 -8.45
N TRP A 112 11.79 -25.62 -8.54
CA TRP A 112 13.23 -25.49 -8.82
C TRP A 112 14.10 -26.26 -7.82
N GLU A 113 13.82 -26.14 -6.51
CA GLU A 113 14.55 -26.88 -5.47
C GLU A 113 14.47 -28.40 -5.67
N LYS A 114 13.28 -28.93 -5.96
CA LYS A 114 13.09 -30.37 -6.20
C LYS A 114 13.79 -30.86 -7.46
N GLU A 115 13.84 -30.05 -8.51
CA GLU A 115 14.57 -30.40 -9.73
C GLU A 115 16.08 -30.42 -9.47
N TRP A 116 16.59 -29.41 -8.78
CA TRP A 116 18.00 -29.32 -8.41
C TRP A 116 18.46 -30.50 -7.53
N GLU A 117 17.66 -30.91 -6.55
CA GLU A 117 17.94 -32.09 -5.72
C GLU A 117 18.02 -33.37 -6.56
N LYS A 118 17.13 -33.56 -7.54
CA LYS A 118 17.15 -34.75 -8.43
C LYS A 118 18.36 -34.80 -9.36
N GLU A 119 18.88 -33.65 -9.79
CA GLU A 119 20.06 -33.58 -10.67
C GLU A 119 21.38 -33.78 -9.92
N HIS A 120 21.37 -33.61 -8.59
CA HIS A 120 22.57 -33.67 -7.75
C HIS A 120 22.61 -34.83 -6.73
N ASP A 121 21.61 -35.71 -6.75
CA ASP A 121 21.64 -37.06 -6.16
C ASP A 121 22.10 -38.14 -7.18
#